data_AF-A0A9D6LS97-F1
#
_entry.id   AF-A0A9D6LS97-F1
#
_cell.length_a   1.000
_cell.length_b   1.000
_cell.length_c   1.000
_cell.angle_alpha   90.00
_cell.angle_beta   90.00
_cell.angle_gamma   90.00
#
_symmetry.space_group_name_H-M   'P 1'
#
loop_
_entity.id
_entity.type
_entity.pdbx_description
1 polymer ?
#
loop_
_entity_poly.entity_id
_entity_poly.type
_entity_poly.pdbx_seq_one_letter_code
_entity_poly.pdbx_strand_id
1 'polypeptide(L)'
;MADEVWIATALLHREHPDREDFTIHEIVERVASENIAGGMRPGVVVHAYLHCTANKEPSPTGYRMLYATGPNTRGLLRPTDQAHPLRKGKITPRRDQIPARYQELLDWYEREYAKSSSGRRGPLDAVLALRGLGAEIWQDVDPDEYVRRLREGWD
;
A
#
# COMPACT_ATOMS: atom_id res chain seq x y z
N MET A 1 16.24 0.69 -12.01
CA MET A 1 14.95 -0.02 -12.19
C MET A 1 14.01 0.33 -11.07
N ALA A 2 14.47 0.15 -9.82
CA ALA A 2 13.71 0.57 -8.65
C ALA A 2 13.25 2.04 -8.73
N ASP A 3 14.13 2.96 -9.16
CA ASP A 3 13.80 4.39 -9.27
C ASP A 3 12.70 4.68 -10.30
N GLU A 4 12.70 3.98 -11.44
CA GLU A 4 11.64 4.10 -12.46
C GLU A 4 10.30 3.63 -11.94
N VAL A 5 10.29 2.50 -11.22
CA VAL A 5 9.08 1.96 -10.61
C VAL A 5 8.52 2.94 -9.57
N TRP A 6 9.40 3.55 -8.76
CA TRP A 6 8.98 4.56 -7.80
C TRP A 6 8.41 5.80 -8.49
N ILE A 7 9.10 6.33 -9.52
CA ILE A 7 8.63 7.50 -10.29
C ILE A 7 7.27 7.24 -10.92
N ALA A 8 7.11 6.10 -11.60
CA ALA A 8 5.86 5.72 -12.23
C ALA A 8 4.71 5.65 -11.23
N THR A 9 4.95 5.04 -10.06
CA THR A 9 3.92 4.93 -9.01
C THR A 9 3.61 6.31 -8.39
N ALA A 10 4.61 7.18 -8.22
CA ALA A 10 4.41 8.54 -7.75
C ALA A 10 3.57 9.38 -8.72
N LEU A 11 3.84 9.27 -10.03
CA LEU A 11 3.05 9.95 -11.07
C LEU A 11 1.60 9.49 -11.05
N LEU A 12 1.36 8.17 -10.97
CA LEU A 12 0.01 7.60 -10.89
C LEU A 12 -0.76 8.14 -9.68
N HIS A 13 -0.14 8.24 -8.51
CA HIS A 13 -0.79 8.86 -7.35
C HIS A 13 -1.03 10.36 -7.52
N ARG A 14 -0.14 11.09 -8.21
CA ARG A 14 -0.33 12.52 -8.47
C ARG A 14 -1.48 12.77 -9.44
N GLU A 15 -1.64 11.90 -10.44
CA GLU A 15 -2.70 11.95 -11.44
C GLU A 15 -4.04 11.43 -10.89
N HIS A 16 -4.01 10.52 -9.92
CA HIS A 16 -5.17 9.92 -9.29
C HIS A 16 -5.07 9.99 -7.76
N PRO A 17 -5.24 11.18 -7.15
CA PRO A 17 -5.03 11.38 -5.71
C PRO A 17 -5.98 10.55 -4.83
N ASP A 18 -7.17 10.21 -5.33
CA ASP A 18 -8.17 9.42 -4.61
C ASP A 18 -7.89 7.91 -4.62
N ARG A 19 -6.93 7.44 -5.43
CA ARG A 19 -6.58 6.02 -5.52
C ARG A 19 -5.47 5.66 -4.55
N GLU A 20 -5.70 4.62 -3.75
CA GLU A 20 -4.72 4.13 -2.77
C GLU A 20 -3.65 3.21 -3.38
N ASP A 21 -3.94 2.58 -4.51
CA ASP A 21 -3.05 1.66 -5.21
C ASP A 21 -3.33 1.55 -6.71
N PHE A 22 -2.40 0.88 -7.38
CA PHE A 22 -2.42 0.59 -8.82
C PHE A 22 -1.98 -0.85 -9.05
N THR A 23 -2.48 -1.46 -10.11
CA THR A 23 -2.01 -2.77 -10.54
C THR A 23 -0.55 -2.72 -10.98
N ILE A 24 0.15 -3.84 -10.87
CA ILE A 24 1.52 -3.97 -11.39
C ILE A 24 1.56 -3.66 -12.89
N HIS A 25 0.52 -4.03 -13.62
CA HIS A 25 0.41 -3.74 -15.05
C HIS A 25 0.36 -2.24 -15.32
N GLU A 26 -0.51 -1.48 -14.62
CA GLU A 26 -0.55 0.00 -14.73
C GLU A 26 0.81 0.63 -14.41
N ILE A 27 1.49 0.16 -13.37
CA ILE A 27 2.83 0.68 -13.01
C ILE A 27 3.84 0.39 -14.12
N VAL A 28 3.81 -0.83 -14.68
CA VAL A 28 4.71 -1.25 -15.77
C VAL A 28 4.44 -0.47 -17.06
N GLU A 29 3.18 -0.26 -17.42
CA GLU A 29 2.79 0.57 -18.56
C GLU A 29 3.22 2.02 -18.35
N ARG A 30 3.05 2.55 -17.15
CA ARG A 30 3.51 3.90 -16.83
C ARG A 30 5.04 4.01 -16.97
N VAL A 31 5.81 3.03 -16.49
CA VAL A 31 7.28 2.99 -16.72
C VAL A 31 7.61 2.98 -18.21
N ALA A 32 6.92 2.17 -19.01
CA ALA A 32 7.13 2.10 -20.46
C ALA A 32 6.80 3.44 -21.15
N SER A 33 5.72 4.10 -20.74
CA SER A 33 5.29 5.40 -21.27
C SER A 33 6.30 6.52 -20.98
N GLU A 34 6.84 6.56 -19.77
CA GLU A 34 7.80 7.59 -19.35
C GLU A 34 9.18 7.38 -19.96
N ASN A 35 9.48 6.15 -20.39
CA ASN A 35 10.67 5.76 -21.13
C ASN A 35 11.98 6.34 -20.57
N ILE A 36 12.10 6.37 -19.23
CA ILE A 36 13.15 7.12 -18.52
C ILE A 36 14.56 6.60 -18.87
N ALA A 37 14.71 5.29 -19.07
CA ALA A 37 15.98 4.65 -19.44
C ALA A 37 16.19 4.53 -20.96
N GLY A 38 15.34 5.16 -21.79
CA GLY A 38 15.40 5.02 -23.25
C GLY A 38 14.89 3.68 -23.79
N GLY A 39 14.39 2.80 -22.92
CA GLY A 39 13.64 1.61 -23.30
C GLY A 39 13.11 0.85 -22.08
N MET A 40 12.16 -0.06 -22.32
CA MET A 40 11.65 -0.94 -21.28
C MET A 40 12.69 -2.00 -20.92
N ARG A 41 13.11 -2.03 -19.65
CA ARG A 41 14.13 -2.97 -19.19
C ARG A 41 13.49 -4.27 -18.68
N PRO A 42 14.08 -5.45 -18.98
CA PRO A 42 13.48 -6.76 -18.67
C PRO A 42 13.32 -7.05 -17.16
N GLY A 43 13.83 -6.20 -16.27
CA GLY A 43 13.69 -6.36 -14.81
C GLY A 43 12.64 -5.47 -14.13
N VAL A 44 11.94 -4.59 -14.86
CA VAL A 44 10.97 -3.67 -14.24
C VAL A 44 9.81 -4.42 -13.57
N VAL A 45 9.29 -5.47 -14.21
CA VAL A 45 8.16 -6.27 -13.70
C VAL A 45 8.51 -6.90 -12.35
N VAL A 46 9.67 -7.56 -12.24
CA VAL A 46 10.10 -8.18 -10.97
C VAL A 46 10.41 -7.14 -9.90
N HIS A 47 10.83 -5.93 -10.28
CA HIS A 47 11.00 -4.83 -9.34
C HIS A 47 9.67 -4.34 -8.78
N ALA A 48 8.66 -4.16 -9.60
CA ALA A 48 7.31 -3.79 -9.15
C ALA A 48 6.65 -4.91 -8.32
N TYR A 49 6.78 -6.16 -8.76
CA TYR A 49 6.16 -7.30 -8.08
C TYR A 49 6.81 -7.63 -6.73
N LEU A 50 8.15 -7.64 -6.66
CA LEU A 50 8.90 -8.22 -5.54
C LEU A 50 10.00 -7.32 -4.99
N HIS A 51 10.96 -6.85 -5.81
CA HIS A 51 12.17 -6.24 -5.26
C HIS A 51 11.93 -4.91 -4.57
N CYS A 52 10.97 -4.11 -5.04
CA CYS A 52 10.63 -2.82 -4.44
C CYS A 52 9.59 -2.92 -3.32
N THR A 53 8.95 -4.07 -3.14
CA THR A 53 7.80 -4.23 -2.25
C THR A 53 8.25 -4.51 -0.81
N ALA A 54 7.93 -3.60 0.10
CA ALA A 54 8.45 -3.56 1.46
C ALA A 54 7.87 -4.60 2.42
N ASN A 55 6.62 -5.02 2.23
CA ASN A 55 5.91 -5.99 3.08
C ASN A 55 5.94 -7.43 2.52
N LYS A 56 6.81 -7.70 1.54
CA LYS A 56 7.08 -9.04 1.03
C LYS A 56 8.37 -9.59 1.63
N GLU A 57 8.52 -10.92 1.58
CA GLU A 57 9.74 -11.65 1.92
C GLU A 57 10.99 -10.94 1.38
N PRO A 58 12.12 -10.96 2.11
CA PRO A 58 13.33 -10.26 1.72
C PRO A 58 13.77 -10.63 0.30
N SER A 59 14.24 -9.62 -0.43
CA SER A 59 14.90 -9.84 -1.71
C SER A 59 16.33 -9.31 -1.64
N PRO A 60 17.23 -9.73 -2.54
CA PRO A 60 18.66 -9.40 -2.45
C PRO A 60 18.97 -7.90 -2.30
N THR A 61 18.13 -7.03 -2.87
CA THR A 61 18.30 -5.56 -2.81
C THR A 61 17.65 -4.93 -1.58
N GLY A 62 16.69 -5.60 -0.95
CA GLY A 62 16.02 -5.14 0.27
C GLY A 62 15.24 -3.82 0.12
N TYR A 63 14.92 -3.35 -1.09
CA TYR A 63 14.25 -2.07 -1.29
C TYR A 63 12.84 -2.03 -0.68
N ARG A 64 12.42 -0.82 -0.34
CA ARG A 64 11.20 -0.48 0.41
C ARG A 64 10.45 0.68 -0.25
N MET A 65 10.30 0.64 -1.57
CA MET A 65 9.71 1.74 -2.34
C MET A 65 8.20 1.62 -2.49
N LEU A 66 7.70 0.38 -2.60
CA LEU A 66 6.30 0.06 -2.76
C LEU A 66 5.77 -0.73 -1.56
N TYR A 67 4.46 -0.77 -1.44
CA TYR A 67 3.74 -1.59 -0.48
C TYR A 67 2.68 -2.41 -1.23
N ALA A 68 2.60 -3.71 -0.95
CA ALA A 68 1.55 -4.56 -1.50
C ALA A 68 0.27 -4.41 -0.69
N THR A 69 -0.76 -3.87 -1.33
CA THR A 69 -2.13 -3.77 -0.84
C THR A 69 -2.98 -4.98 -1.20
N GLY A 70 -2.62 -5.68 -2.28
CA GLY A 70 -3.24 -6.93 -2.71
C GLY A 70 -2.28 -7.83 -3.48
N PRO A 71 -2.76 -8.94 -4.07
CA PRO A 71 -1.91 -9.86 -4.84
C PRO A 71 -1.14 -9.14 -5.95
N ASN A 72 -1.85 -8.31 -6.72
CA ASN A 72 -1.34 -7.65 -7.92
C ASN A 72 -1.39 -6.12 -7.86
N THR A 73 -1.76 -5.53 -6.73
CA THR A 73 -1.82 -4.07 -6.54
C THR A 73 -0.73 -3.58 -5.60
N ARG A 74 -0.20 -2.40 -5.90
CA ARG A 74 0.89 -1.74 -5.18
C ARG A 74 0.57 -0.26 -5.01
N GLY A 75 0.91 0.29 -3.84
CA GLY A 75 0.98 1.73 -3.62
C GLY A 75 2.39 2.14 -3.21
N LEU A 76 2.67 3.44 -3.16
CA LEU A 76 3.94 3.94 -2.61
C LEU A 76 4.04 3.64 -1.11
N LEU A 77 5.23 3.24 -0.64
CA LEU A 77 5.43 3.05 0.79
C LEU A 77 5.30 4.40 1.53
N ARG A 78 4.55 4.43 2.63
CA ARG A 78 4.49 5.54 3.58
C ARG A 78 5.33 5.22 4.81
N PRO A 79 5.87 6.22 5.53
CA PRO A 79 6.60 6.00 6.77
C PRO A 79 5.82 5.26 7.85
N THR A 80 4.49 5.34 7.83
CA THR A 80 3.59 4.66 8.77
C THR A 80 3.31 3.20 8.41
N ASP A 81 3.67 2.75 7.21
CA ASP A 81 3.42 1.37 6.79
C ASP A 81 4.41 0.40 7.44
N GLN A 82 3.91 -0.78 7.82
CA GLN A 82 4.76 -1.82 8.39
C GLN A 82 5.53 -2.57 7.29
N ALA A 83 6.83 -2.29 7.17
CA ALA A 83 7.73 -3.03 6.30
C ALA A 83 8.23 -4.33 6.97
N HIS A 84 8.62 -5.31 6.15
CA HIS A 84 9.24 -6.53 6.65
C HIS A 84 10.57 -6.22 7.35
N PRO A 85 10.87 -6.76 8.55
CA PRO A 85 12.03 -6.35 9.37
C PRO A 85 13.40 -6.49 8.68
N LEU A 86 13.51 -7.47 7.79
CA LEU A 86 14.74 -7.74 7.03
C LEU A 86 14.89 -6.87 5.76
N ARG A 87 13.90 -6.05 5.40
CA ARG A 87 14.00 -5.08 4.31
C ARG A 87 14.64 -3.80 4.85
N LYS A 88 15.87 -3.50 4.47
CA LYS A 88 16.63 -2.32 4.96
C LYS A 88 17.08 -1.35 3.87
N GLY A 89 16.69 -1.59 2.62
CA GLY A 89 17.05 -0.76 1.47
C GLY A 89 16.33 0.59 1.43
N LYS A 90 16.57 1.35 0.36
CA LYS A 90 15.99 2.68 0.14
C LYS A 90 14.46 2.67 0.00
N ILE A 91 13.83 3.75 0.47
CA ILE A 91 12.39 4.02 0.40
C ILE A 91 12.06 4.96 -0.77
N THR A 92 12.88 5.97 -0.98
CA THR A 92 12.80 6.90 -2.11
C THR A 92 14.08 6.83 -2.96
N PRO A 93 14.01 7.20 -4.24
CA PRO A 93 15.20 7.47 -5.05
C PRO A 93 16.03 8.59 -4.43
N ARG A 94 17.34 8.58 -4.70
CA ARG A 94 18.15 9.77 -4.40
C ARG A 94 17.95 10.82 -5.49
N ARG A 95 17.99 12.09 -5.11
CA ARG A 95 17.73 13.22 -6.02
C ARG A 95 18.68 13.27 -7.22
N ASP A 96 19.94 12.86 -7.03
CA ASP A 96 20.98 12.75 -8.05
C ASP A 96 20.81 11.54 -8.98
N GLN A 97 19.98 10.56 -8.61
CA GLN A 97 19.75 9.34 -9.40
C GLN A 97 18.56 9.44 -10.35
N ILE A 98 17.82 10.53 -10.31
CA ILE A 98 16.61 10.73 -11.12
C ILE A 98 16.74 11.98 -11.99
N PRO A 99 16.16 11.98 -13.21
CA PRO A 99 16.14 13.17 -14.05
C PRO A 99 15.50 14.36 -13.35
N ALA A 100 16.02 15.56 -13.61
CA ALA A 100 15.60 16.82 -12.97
C ALA A 100 14.07 17.03 -12.99
N ARG A 101 13.41 16.65 -14.10
CA ARG A 101 11.96 16.76 -14.28
C ARG A 101 11.12 15.99 -13.26
N TYR A 102 11.69 14.99 -12.58
CA TYR A 102 11.00 14.18 -11.57
C TYR A 102 11.43 14.50 -10.14
N GLN A 103 12.37 15.41 -9.94
CA GLN A 103 12.84 15.74 -8.59
C GLN A 103 11.75 16.37 -7.73
N GLU A 104 10.81 17.10 -8.35
CA GLU A 104 9.60 17.62 -7.70
C GLU A 104 8.75 16.51 -7.06
N LEU A 105 8.77 15.28 -7.61
CA LEU A 105 8.03 14.15 -7.02
C LEU A 105 8.56 13.78 -5.64
N LEU A 106 9.84 13.99 -5.36
CA LEU A 106 10.40 13.79 -4.02
C LEU A 106 9.83 14.81 -3.04
N ASP A 107 9.75 16.08 -3.47
CA ASP A 107 9.20 17.17 -2.66
C ASP A 107 7.71 16.95 -2.39
N TRP A 108 6.94 16.56 -3.41
CA TRP A 108 5.54 16.15 -3.28
C TRP A 108 5.37 14.96 -2.32
N TYR A 109 6.19 13.92 -2.47
CA TYR A 109 6.13 12.75 -1.62
C TYR A 109 6.33 13.12 -0.14
N GLU A 110 7.36 13.91 0.18
CA GLU A 110 7.67 14.29 1.56
C GLU A 110 6.64 15.25 2.16
N ARG A 111 6.11 16.19 1.36
CA ARG A 111 5.20 17.24 1.85
C ARG A 111 3.76 16.76 1.98
N GLU A 112 3.32 15.91 1.05
CA GLU A 112 1.91 15.56 0.89
C GLU A 112 1.69 14.07 1.15
N TYR A 113 2.30 13.19 0.35
CA TYR A 113 1.98 11.76 0.35
C TYR A 113 2.41 11.03 1.63
N ALA A 114 3.63 11.31 2.12
CA ALA A 114 4.20 10.64 3.29
C ALA A 114 3.52 11.06 4.60
N LYS A 115 2.89 12.24 4.62
CA LYS A 115 2.17 12.77 5.78
C LYS A 115 0.69 12.46 5.76
N SER A 116 0.14 12.03 4.62
CA SER A 116 -1.28 11.71 4.54
C SER A 116 -1.57 10.50 5.43
N SER A 117 -2.41 10.73 6.44
CA SER A 117 -2.89 9.73 7.40
C SER A 117 -3.98 8.83 6.82
N SER A 118 -4.08 8.72 5.49
CA SER A 118 -4.84 7.67 4.82
C SER A 118 -4.11 6.34 5.06
N GLY A 119 -4.10 5.91 6.32
CA GLY A 119 -3.70 4.57 6.70
C GLY A 119 -4.56 3.63 5.87
N ARG A 120 -3.90 2.80 5.08
CA ARG A 120 -4.55 1.74 4.33
C ARG A 120 -5.31 0.91 5.35
N ARG A 121 -6.63 1.06 5.38
CA ARG A 121 -7.49 0.39 6.37
C ARG A 121 -7.21 -1.10 6.28
N GLY A 122 -6.61 -1.65 7.32
CA GLY A 122 -6.36 -3.09 7.37
C GLY A 122 -7.68 -3.85 7.46
N PRO A 123 -7.69 -5.17 7.23
CA PRO A 123 -8.86 -6.01 7.49
C PRO A 123 -9.40 -5.84 8.92
N LEU A 124 -8.51 -5.61 9.89
CA LEU A 124 -8.87 -5.29 11.28
C LEU A 124 -9.64 -3.97 11.41
N ASP A 125 -9.30 -2.93 10.65
CA ASP A 125 -10.03 -1.66 10.68
C ASP A 125 -11.42 -1.81 10.06
N ALA A 126 -11.59 -2.67 9.05
CA ALA A 126 -12.89 -2.98 8.49
C ALA A 126 -13.81 -3.69 9.50
N VAL A 127 -13.28 -4.64 10.28
CA VAL A 127 -14.04 -5.31 11.36
C VAL A 127 -14.34 -4.33 12.50
N LEU A 128 -13.41 -3.45 12.86
CA LEU A 128 -13.64 -2.42 13.87
C LEU A 128 -14.63 -1.34 13.41
N ALA A 129 -14.70 -1.04 12.11
CA ALA A 129 -15.72 -0.16 11.54
C ALA A 129 -17.13 -0.75 11.62
N LEU A 130 -17.27 -2.08 11.74
CA LEU A 130 -18.54 -2.77 11.99
C LEU A 130 -18.90 -2.82 13.48
N ARG A 131 -18.07 -2.27 14.38
CA ARG A 131 -18.37 -2.23 15.81
C ARG A 131 -19.62 -1.39 16.07
N GLY A 132 -20.67 -2.04 16.58
CA GLY A 132 -21.97 -1.43 16.85
C GLY A 132 -23.02 -1.73 15.78
N LEU A 133 -22.65 -2.33 14.65
CA LEU A 133 -23.61 -2.85 13.68
C LEU A 133 -24.42 -3.99 14.31
N GLY A 134 -25.75 -3.89 14.28
CA GLY A 134 -26.65 -4.86 14.89
C GLY A 134 -26.97 -4.60 16.36
N ALA A 135 -26.45 -3.52 16.98
CA ALA A 135 -26.83 -3.15 18.35
C ALA A 135 -28.34 -2.87 18.48
N GLU A 136 -28.95 -2.36 17.41
CA GLU A 136 -30.39 -2.15 17.25
C GLU A 136 -31.22 -3.44 17.32
N ILE A 137 -30.65 -4.59 16.95
CA ILE A 137 -31.32 -5.89 17.01
C ILE A 137 -31.46 -6.36 18.47
N TRP A 138 -30.60 -5.84 19.36
CA TRP A 138 -30.52 -6.22 20.77
C TRP A 138 -31.07 -5.15 21.71
N GLN A 139 -31.67 -4.06 21.21
CA GLN A 139 -32.14 -2.94 22.03
C GLN A 139 -33.21 -3.33 23.06
N ASP A 140 -34.06 -4.31 22.73
CA ASP A 140 -35.16 -4.78 23.59
C ASP A 140 -34.94 -6.22 24.09
N VAL A 141 -33.73 -6.75 23.95
CA VAL A 141 -33.39 -8.10 24.40
C VAL A 141 -32.62 -8.00 25.70
N ASP A 142 -33.23 -8.48 26.80
CA ASP A 142 -32.51 -8.65 28.06
C ASP A 142 -31.45 -9.75 27.90
N PRO A 143 -30.15 -9.43 28.07
CA PRO A 143 -29.07 -10.40 27.88
C PRO A 143 -29.17 -11.60 28.83
N ASP A 144 -29.60 -11.40 30.07
CA ASP A 144 -29.69 -12.45 31.08
C ASP A 144 -30.86 -13.39 30.78
N GLU A 145 -32.00 -12.85 30.33
CA GLU A 145 -33.14 -13.65 29.89
C GLU A 145 -32.80 -14.49 28.64
N TYR A 146 -32.09 -13.89 27.67
CA TYR A 146 -31.67 -14.58 26.46
C TYR A 146 -30.71 -15.75 26.76
N VAL A 147 -29.72 -15.53 27.63
CA VAL A 147 -28.78 -16.59 28.05
C VAL A 147 -29.51 -17.68 28.85
N ARG A 148 -30.48 -17.32 29.69
CA ARG A 148 -31.29 -18.28 30.43
C ARG A 148 -32.07 -19.19 29.48
N ARG A 149 -32.75 -18.61 28.49
CA ARG A 149 -33.50 -19.35 27.47
C ARG A 149 -32.62 -20.26 26.61
N LEU A 150 -31.40 -19.84 26.27
CA LEU A 150 -30.46 -20.67 25.50
C LEU A 150 -29.95 -21.89 26.29
N ARG A 151 -29.97 -21.82 27.61
CA ARG A 151 -29.54 -22.91 28.52
C ARG A 151 -30.69 -23.81 28.95
N GLU A 152 -31.94 -23.45 28.66
CA GLU A 152 -33.07 -24.34 28.87
C GLU A 152 -32.99 -25.51 27.88
N GLY A 153 -32.88 -26.73 28.41
CA GLY A 153 -32.72 -27.96 27.62
C GLY A 153 -31.29 -28.46 27.48
N TRP A 154 -30.32 -27.85 28.16
CA TRP A 154 -28.99 -28.43 28.37
C TRP A 154 -28.96 -29.22 29.69
N ASP A 155 -29.78 -30.28 29.76
CA ASP A 155 -29.67 -31.37 30.74
C ASP A 155 -29.04 -32.60 30.06
#